data_AF-A0A0U5IMC5-F1
#
_entry.id   AF-A0A0U5IMC5-F1
#
_cell.length_a   1.000
_cell.length_b   1.000
_cell.length_c   1.000
_cell.angle_alpha   90.00
_cell.angle_beta   90.00
_cell.angle_gamma   90.00
#
_symmetry.space_group_name_H-M   'P 1'
#
loop_
_entity.id
_entity.type
_entity.pdbx_description
1 polymer ?
#
loop_
_entity_poly.entity_id
_entity_poly.type
_entity_poly.pdbx_seq_one_letter_code
_entity_poly.pdbx_strand_id
1 'polypeptide(L)'
;MGAILEHLSERKYTTPALAELTVTPDGHLVGRPQVAGEIGHTIYMGCETDLRANLRRLGIAAGLDQAEWAEMGARVRLRIGIDMGGWAPQDSG
;
A
#
# COMPACT_ATOMS: atom_id res chain seq x y z
N MET A 1 -6.54 -5.95 -1.03
CA MET A 1 -5.12 -5.72 -1.37
C MET A 1 -4.91 -5.26 -2.82
N GLY A 2 -5.50 -5.90 -3.84
CA GLY A 2 -5.28 -5.53 -5.25
C GLY A 2 -5.43 -4.03 -5.58
N ALA A 3 -6.52 -3.40 -5.12
CA ALA A 3 -6.76 -1.97 -5.32
C ALA A 3 -5.73 -1.06 -4.62
N ILE A 4 -5.17 -1.50 -3.47
CA ILE A 4 -4.12 -0.77 -2.75
C ILE A 4 -2.80 -0.85 -3.52
N LEU A 5 -2.43 -2.05 -3.98
CA LEU A 5 -1.23 -2.23 -4.81
C LEU A 5 -1.32 -1.47 -6.13
N GLU A 6 -2.51 -1.44 -6.74
CA GLU A 6 -2.78 -0.60 -7.91
C GLU A 6 -2.48 0.88 -7.61
N HIS A 7 -3.03 1.41 -6.51
CA HIS A 7 -2.81 2.80 -6.13
C HIS A 7 -1.33 3.11 -5.84
N LEU A 8 -0.61 2.18 -5.20
CA LEU A 8 0.81 2.35 -4.86
C LEU A 8 1.76 2.20 -6.06
N SER A 9 1.41 1.36 -7.03
CA SER A 9 2.25 1.05 -8.20
C SER A 9 1.84 1.80 -9.46
N GLU A 10 0.71 2.52 -9.42
CA GLU A 10 0.08 3.18 -10.57
C GLU A 10 -0.22 2.23 -11.74
N ARG A 11 -0.43 0.94 -11.43
CA ARG A 11 -0.78 -0.10 -12.39
C ARG A 11 -2.18 -0.62 -12.10
N LYS A 12 -3.03 -0.64 -13.11
CA LYS A 12 -4.43 -1.05 -12.95
C LYS A 12 -4.57 -2.58 -12.81
N TYR A 13 -5.19 -3.03 -11.73
CA TYR A 13 -5.51 -4.43 -11.42
C TYR A 13 -6.98 -4.64 -11.11
N THR A 14 -7.71 -3.59 -10.71
CA THR A 14 -9.08 -3.68 -10.22
C THR A 14 -10.03 -2.75 -10.97
N THR A 15 -11.32 -3.05 -10.92
CA THR A 15 -12.40 -2.17 -11.41
C THR A 15 -13.56 -2.20 -10.40
N PRO A 16 -13.99 -1.05 -9.86
CA PRO A 16 -13.41 0.29 -10.05
C PRO A 16 -12.00 0.43 -9.44
N ALA A 17 -11.21 1.38 -9.95
CA ALA A 17 -9.90 1.74 -9.42
C ALA A 17 -10.02 2.64 -8.18
N LEU A 18 -8.98 2.78 -7.37
CA LEU A 18 -8.97 3.81 -6.29
C LEU A 18 -8.56 5.18 -6.83
N ALA A 19 -9.40 6.19 -6.61
CA ALA A 19 -9.07 7.59 -6.81
C ALA A 19 -8.20 8.13 -5.66
N GLU A 20 -8.53 7.75 -4.41
CA GLU A 20 -7.82 8.19 -3.21
C GLU A 20 -7.61 7.01 -2.26
N LEU A 21 -6.51 7.06 -1.50
CA LEU A 21 -6.20 6.15 -0.41
C LEU A 21 -5.53 6.95 0.71
N THR A 22 -6.08 6.89 1.92
CA THR A 22 -5.63 7.70 3.04
C THR A 22 -5.59 6.87 4.32
N VAL A 23 -4.59 7.15 5.17
CA VAL A 23 -4.56 6.68 6.56
C VAL A 23 -5.11 7.78 7.46
N THR A 24 -6.13 7.46 8.24
CA THR A 24 -6.73 8.37 9.21
C THR A 24 -5.81 8.53 10.44
N PRO A 25 -5.96 9.61 11.23
CA PRO A 25 -5.12 9.82 12.42
C PRO A 25 -5.19 8.72 13.47
N ASP A 26 -6.29 7.95 13.52
CA ASP A 26 -6.49 6.80 14.40
C ASP A 26 -6.03 5.46 13.79
N GLY A 27 -5.34 5.49 12.64
CA GLY A 27 -4.66 4.34 12.05
C GLY A 27 -5.52 3.47 11.14
N HIS A 28 -6.68 3.96 10.70
CA HIS A 28 -7.54 3.24 9.76
C HIS A 28 -7.21 3.63 8.31
N LEU A 29 -7.29 2.64 7.43
CA LEU A 29 -7.13 2.80 6.00
C LEU A 29 -8.49 2.99 5.35
N VAL A 30 -8.65 4.10 4.64
CA VAL A 30 -9.87 4.42 3.89
C VAL A 30 -9.53 4.70 2.43
N GLY A 31 -10.35 4.18 1.52
CA GLY A 31 -10.21 4.42 0.09
C GLY A 31 -11.44 5.11 -0.49
N ARG A 32 -11.27 5.81 -1.62
CA ARG A 32 -12.38 6.26 -2.45
C ARG A 32 -12.22 5.70 -3.86
N PRO A 33 -13.18 4.91 -4.36
CA PRO A 33 -13.11 4.37 -5.71
C PRO A 33 -13.43 5.45 -6.76
N GLN A 34 -12.92 5.29 -7.97
CA GLN A 34 -13.30 6.05 -9.14
C GLN A 34 -14.40 5.31 -9.90
N VAL A 35 -15.61 5.89 -9.96
CA VAL A 35 -16.79 5.30 -10.60
C VAL A 35 -17.26 6.22 -11.72
N ALA A 36 -17.23 5.75 -12.96
CA ALA A 36 -17.64 6.54 -14.14
C ALA A 36 -16.98 7.94 -14.25
N GLY A 37 -15.74 8.07 -13.76
CA GLY A 37 -15.01 9.34 -13.73
C GLY A 37 -15.24 10.20 -12.49
N GLU A 38 -16.17 9.81 -11.61
CA GLU A 38 -16.49 10.50 -10.36
C GLU A 38 -15.84 9.82 -9.15
N ILE A 39 -15.65 10.59 -8.07
CA ILE A 39 -15.17 10.08 -6.79
C ILE A 39 -16.36 9.44 -6.05
N GLY A 40 -16.29 8.14 -5.81
CA GLY A 40 -17.29 7.39 -5.06
C GLY A 40 -17.20 7.59 -3.55
N HIS A 41 -18.08 6.90 -2.82
CA HIS A 41 -18.11 6.96 -1.35
C HIS A 41 -16.84 6.38 -0.72
N THR A 42 -16.47 6.93 0.43
CA THR A 42 -15.39 6.39 1.27
C THR A 42 -15.72 4.97 1.73
N ILE A 43 -14.77 4.06 1.53
CA ILE A 43 -14.84 2.67 1.98
C ILE A 43 -13.75 2.39 3.02
N TYR A 44 -14.11 1.66 4.07
CA TYR A 44 -13.13 1.14 5.03
C TYR A 44 -12.37 -0.03 4.40
N MET A 45 -11.03 0.00 4.47
CA MET A 45 -10.16 -0.98 3.82
C MET A 45 -9.29 -1.79 4.79
N GLY A 46 -9.27 -1.44 6.08
CA GLY A 46 -8.49 -2.13 7.12
C GLY A 46 -7.70 -1.15 7.98
N CYS A 47 -6.66 -1.65 8.66
CA CYS A 47 -5.78 -0.85 9.51
C CYS A 47 -4.38 -0.67 8.89
N GLU A 48 -3.71 0.43 9.25
CA GLU A 48 -2.32 0.72 8.84
C GLU A 48 -1.37 -0.42 9.20
N THR A 49 -1.46 -0.92 10.43
CA THR A 49 -0.58 -1.99 10.94
C THR A 49 -0.66 -3.25 10.08
N ASP A 50 -1.86 -3.65 9.67
CA ASP A 50 -2.07 -4.83 8.83
C ASP A 50 -1.56 -4.60 7.42
N LEU A 51 -1.80 -3.42 6.85
CA LEU A 51 -1.27 -3.06 5.53
C LEU A 51 0.25 -3.10 5.52
N ARG A 52 0.90 -2.48 6.51
CA ARG A 52 2.36 -2.49 6.66
C ARG A 52 2.92 -3.90 6.77
N ALA A 53 2.30 -4.76 7.59
CA ALA A 53 2.70 -6.16 7.71
C ALA A 53 2.55 -6.92 6.38
N ASN A 54 1.47 -6.67 5.63
CA ASN A 54 1.23 -7.31 4.35
C ASN A 54 2.18 -6.84 3.26
N LEU A 55 2.49 -5.55 3.19
CA LEU A 55 3.48 -5.00 2.26
C LEU A 55 4.89 -5.55 2.56
N ARG A 56 5.23 -5.71 3.84
CA ARG A 56 6.49 -6.36 4.24
C ARG A 56 6.57 -7.81 3.78
N ARG A 57 5.53 -8.60 4.03
CA ARG A 57 5.44 -9.99 3.55
C ARG A 57 5.51 -10.07 2.03
N LEU A 58 4.87 -9.13 1.33
CA LEU A 58 4.91 -9.06 -0.13
C LEU A 58 6.32 -8.77 -0.64
N GLY A 59 7.02 -7.80 -0.04
CA GLY A 59 8.41 -7.51 -0.41
C GLY A 59 9.33 -8.71 -0.21
N ILE A 60 9.18 -9.42 0.91
CA ILE A 60 9.93 -10.67 1.17
C ILE A 60 9.58 -11.74 0.13
N ALA A 61 8.29 -11.96 -0.14
CA ALA A 61 7.85 -12.98 -1.10
C ALA A 61 8.25 -12.65 -2.55
N ALA A 62 8.35 -11.36 -2.90
CA ALA A 62 8.86 -10.91 -4.19
C ALA A 62 10.38 -11.01 -4.30
N GLY A 63 11.08 -11.33 -3.21
CA GLY A 63 12.54 -11.41 -3.17
C GLY A 63 13.21 -10.06 -3.37
N LEU A 64 12.57 -8.97 -2.92
CA LEU A 64 13.13 -7.63 -3.10
C LEU A 64 14.52 -7.53 -2.48
N ASP A 65 15.45 -6.88 -3.16
CA ASP A 65 16.72 -6.52 -2.55
C ASP A 65 16.59 -5.25 -1.68
N GLN A 66 17.71 -4.80 -1.11
CA GLN A 66 17.73 -3.60 -0.26
C GLN A 66 17.34 -2.33 -1.01
N ALA A 67 17.73 -2.18 -2.28
CA ALA A 67 17.44 -1.01 -3.08
C ALA A 67 15.95 -0.99 -3.46
N GLU A 68 15.41 -2.12 -3.88
CA GLU A 68 14.00 -2.30 -4.19
C GLU A 68 13.11 -2.11 -2.95
N TRP A 69 13.54 -2.58 -1.78
CA TRP A 69 12.86 -2.32 -0.51
C TRP A 69 12.82 -0.82 -0.19
N ALA A 70 13.95 -0.13 -0.34
CA ALA A 70 14.03 1.30 -0.10
C ALA A 70 13.11 2.08 -1.06
N GLU A 71 13.07 1.68 -2.33
CA GLU A 71 12.17 2.27 -3.32
C GLU A 71 10.69 2.02 -2.96
N MET A 72 10.33 0.79 -2.60
CA MET A 72 8.98 0.45 -2.13
C MET A 72 8.60 1.30 -0.92
N GLY A 73 9.48 1.40 0.08
CA GLY A 73 9.26 2.22 1.27
C GLY A 73 9.06 3.70 0.96
N ALA A 74 9.86 4.26 0.06
CA ALA A 74 9.72 5.65 -0.38
C ALA A 74 8.37 5.90 -1.07
N ARG A 75 7.94 4.99 -1.95
CA ARG A 75 6.64 5.09 -2.63
C ARG A 75 5.48 5.00 -1.65
N VAL A 76 5.51 4.05 -0.71
CA VAL A 76 4.48 3.90 0.32
C VAL A 76 4.38 5.15 1.19
N ARG A 77 5.51 5.69 1.65
CA ARG A 77 5.55 6.91 2.44
C ARG A 77 5.01 8.11 1.67
N LEU A 78 5.41 8.27 0.41
CA LEU A 78 4.96 9.38 -0.44
C LEU A 78 3.45 9.34 -0.69
N ARG A 79 2.89 8.15 -0.94
CA ARG A 79 1.49 8.01 -1.34
C ARG A 79 0.52 8.04 -0.17
N ILE A 80 0.87 7.36 0.92
CA ILE A 80 -0.08 7.11 2.02
C ILE A 80 0.51 7.37 3.41
N GLY A 81 1.72 7.94 3.49
CA GLY A 81 2.31 8.39 4.75
C GLY A 81 2.84 7.28 5.68
N ILE A 82 2.75 6.00 5.28
CA ILE A 82 3.18 4.87 6.10
C ILE A 82 4.71 4.72 6.05
N ASP A 83 5.33 4.58 7.22
CA ASP A 83 6.73 4.16 7.32
C ASP A 83 6.84 2.62 7.34
N MET A 84 7.52 2.08 6.33
CA MET A 84 7.77 0.64 6.16
C MET A 84 8.86 0.10 7.10
N GLY A 85 9.64 0.98 7.73
CA GLY A 85 10.80 0.61 8.52
C GLY A 85 11.98 0.13 7.68
N GLY A 86 13.07 -0.23 8.36
CA GLY A 86 14.31 -0.68 7.73
C GLY A 86 14.19 -2.05 7.04
N TRP A 87 15.05 -2.26 6.05
CA TRP A 87 15.29 -3.60 5.49
C TRP A 87 15.79 -4.52 6.61
N ALA A 88 15.10 -5.63 6.82
CA ALA A 88 15.55 -6.70 7.70
C ALA A 88 15.58 -7.95 6.84
N PRO A 89 16.73 -8.29 6.23
CA PRO A 89 16.85 -9.55 5.53
C PRO A 89 16.55 -10.66 6.54
N GLN A 90 15.75 -11.64 6.16
CA GLN A 90 15.75 -12.87 6.94
C GLN A 90 17.14 -13.47 6.77
N ASP A 91 17.89 -13.58 7.87
CA ASP A 91 19.07 -14.41 7.93
C ASP A 91 18.68 -15.75 7.32
N SER A 92 19.29 -16.04 6.17
CA SER A 92 19.15 -17.32 5.50
C SER A 92 19.94 -18.33 6.34
N GLY A 93 19.30 -18.83 7.39
CA GLY A 93 19.75 -19.99 8.16
C GLY A 93 19.24 -21.29 7.53
#